data_AF-A0A529XNX1-F1
#
_entry.id   AF-A0A529XNX1-F1
#
_cell.length_a   1.000
_cell.length_b   1.000
_cell.length_c   1.000
_cell.angle_alpha   90.00
_cell.angle_beta   90.00
_cell.angle_gamma   90.00
#
_symmetry.space_group_name_H-M   'P 1'
#
loop_
_entity.id
_entity.type
_entity.pdbx_description
1 polymer ?
#
loop_
_entity_poly.entity_id
_entity_poly.type
_entity_poly.pdbx_seq_one_letter_code
_entity_poly.pdbx_strand_id
1 'polypeptide(L)'
;RRDFDSADQALKVAQGSVDAAQSALANAKEDLSYTELKAAAAGVITARQVEAGQVVQAAQTVFTIAEDGDRDAVFNVHETLVAQTPPSPAVTITLLS
;
A
#
# COMPACT_ATOMS: atom_id res chain seq x y z
N ARG A 1 -12.71 33.13 -41.58
CA ARG A 1 -13.43 31.90 -41.18
C ARG A 1 -12.46 30.72 -41.21
N ARG A 2 -11.99 30.24 -42.37
CA ARG A 2 -10.98 29.16 -42.46
C ARG A 2 -9.74 29.35 -41.56
N ASP A 3 -9.12 30.52 -41.55
CA ASP A 3 -7.92 30.74 -40.72
C ASP A 3 -8.23 30.73 -39.22
N PHE A 4 -9.43 31.18 -38.83
CA PHE A 4 -9.89 31.11 -37.45
C PHE A 4 -10.17 29.67 -37.03
N ASP A 5 -10.86 28.89 -37.88
CA ASP A 5 -11.15 27.48 -37.61
C ASP A 5 -9.85 26.66 -37.50
N SER A 6 -8.86 26.96 -38.35
CA SER A 6 -7.54 26.33 -38.28
C SER A 6 -6.77 26.71 -37.00
N ALA A 7 -6.85 27.97 -36.57
CA ALA A 7 -6.21 28.42 -35.33
C ALA A 7 -6.89 27.81 -34.09
N ASP A 8 -8.22 27.70 -34.08
CA ASP A 8 -8.98 27.06 -33.01
C ASP A 8 -8.64 25.55 -32.91
N GLN A 9 -8.53 24.87 -34.04
CA GLN A 9 -8.09 23.47 -34.07
C GLN A 9 -6.65 23.32 -33.55
N ALA A 10 -5.73 24.20 -33.97
CA ALA A 10 -4.34 24.19 -33.50
C ALA A 10 -4.26 24.42 -31.98
N LEU A 11 -5.06 25.34 -31.44
CA LEU A 11 -5.16 25.59 -30.00
C LEU A 11 -5.63 24.34 -29.26
N LYS A 12 -6.71 23.69 -29.73
CA LYS A 12 -7.23 22.45 -29.12
C LYS A 12 -6.21 21.32 -29.12
N VAL A 13 -5.47 21.16 -30.21
CA VAL A 13 -4.39 20.16 -30.31
C VAL A 13 -3.25 20.49 -29.32
N ALA A 14 -2.85 21.75 -29.24
CA ALA A 14 -1.82 22.19 -28.30
C ALA A 14 -2.25 21.97 -26.84
N GLN A 15 -3.51 22.29 -26.51
CA GLN A 15 -4.10 22.03 -25.19
C GLN A 15 -4.09 20.54 -24.86
N GLY A 16 -4.58 19.68 -25.76
CA GLY A 16 -4.53 18.22 -25.55
C GLY A 16 -3.10 17.68 -25.41
N SER A 17 -2.12 18.28 -26.10
CA SER A 17 -0.70 17.91 -25.95
C SER A 17 -0.16 18.28 -24.58
N VAL A 18 -0.56 19.44 -24.04
CA VAL A 18 -0.21 19.87 -22.67
C VAL A 18 -0.83 18.92 -21.64
N ASP A 19 -2.12 18.58 -21.78
CA ASP A 19 -2.83 17.68 -20.86
C ASP A 19 -2.19 16.27 -20.84
N ALA A 20 -1.81 15.77 -22.02
CA ALA A 20 -1.10 14.50 -22.14
C ALA A 20 0.28 14.54 -21.47
N ALA A 21 1.05 15.61 -21.67
CA ALA A 21 2.35 15.79 -21.05
C ALA A 21 2.25 15.94 -19.52
N GLN A 22 1.22 16.62 -19.02
CA GLN A 22 0.96 16.73 -17.58
C GLN A 22 0.63 15.37 -16.96
N SER A 23 -0.17 14.55 -17.65
CA SER A 23 -0.49 13.19 -17.22
C SER A 23 0.76 12.30 -17.17
N ALA A 24 1.62 12.38 -18.20
CA ALA A 24 2.89 11.66 -18.23
C ALA A 24 3.81 12.09 -17.07
N LEU A 25 3.85 13.39 -16.75
CA LEU A 25 4.60 13.91 -15.60
C LEU A 25 4.03 13.42 -14.27
N ALA A 26 2.70 13.36 -14.12
CA ALA A 26 2.06 12.85 -12.91
C ALA A 26 2.43 11.38 -12.68
N ASN A 27 2.36 10.55 -13.72
CA ASN A 27 2.77 9.15 -13.64
C ASN A 27 4.25 8.99 -13.26
N ALA A 28 5.14 9.76 -13.89
CA ALA A 28 6.57 9.70 -13.57
C ALA A 28 6.89 10.12 -12.13
N LYS A 29 6.12 11.05 -11.57
CA LYS A 29 6.24 11.45 -10.16
C LYS A 29 5.74 10.35 -9.22
N GLU A 30 4.65 9.69 -9.57
CA GLU A 30 4.12 8.55 -8.80
C GLU A 30 5.13 7.39 -8.79
N ASP A 31 5.67 7.03 -9.96
CA ASP A 31 6.70 5.98 -10.09
C ASP A 31 7.95 6.31 -9.27
N LEU A 32 8.38 7.59 -9.28
CA LEU A 32 9.49 8.04 -8.45
C LEU A 32 9.17 7.91 -6.96
N SER A 33 7.94 8.22 -6.54
CA SER A 33 7.53 8.11 -5.14
C SER A 33 7.59 6.67 -4.61
N TYR A 34 7.32 5.67 -5.46
CA TYR A 34 7.43 4.25 -5.11
C TYR A 34 8.88 3.76 -4.95
N THR A 35 9.88 4.55 -5.35
CA THR A 35 11.29 4.24 -5.07
C THR A 35 11.68 4.46 -3.60
N GLU A 36 10.88 5.24 -2.87
CA GLU A 36 10.99 5.39 -1.42
C GLU A 36 10.00 4.46 -0.72
N LEU A 37 10.51 3.41 -0.08
CA LEU A 37 9.68 2.51 0.71
C LEU A 37 9.31 3.17 2.05
N LYS A 38 8.03 3.50 2.20
CA LYS A 38 7.45 4.09 3.41
C LYS A 38 6.61 3.05 4.15
N ALA A 39 6.70 3.04 5.48
CA ALA A 39 5.84 2.21 6.30
C ALA A 39 4.38 2.70 6.21
N ALA A 40 3.43 1.77 6.08
CA ALA A 40 2.00 2.09 6.02
C ALA A 40 1.43 2.52 7.37
N ALA A 41 2.04 2.06 8.48
CA ALA A 41 1.67 2.38 9.85
C ALA A 41 2.92 2.44 10.75
N ALA A 42 2.76 3.02 11.94
CA ALA A 42 3.78 2.96 12.98
C ALA A 42 3.95 1.53 13.50
N GLY A 43 5.17 1.15 13.85
CA GLY A 43 5.47 -0.20 14.28
C GLY A 43 6.97 -0.50 14.34
N VAL A 44 7.28 -1.78 14.55
CA VAL A 44 8.65 -2.28 14.66
C VAL A 44 8.95 -3.24 13.51
N ILE A 45 10.11 -3.07 12.87
CA ILE A 45 10.59 -4.02 11.85
C ILE A 45 10.92 -5.35 12.53
N THR A 46 10.25 -6.42 12.12
CA THR A 46 10.45 -7.79 12.64
C THR A 46 11.33 -8.63 11.72
N ALA A 47 11.38 -8.30 10.43
CA ALA A 47 12.26 -8.96 9.47
C ALA A 47 12.73 -7.98 8.38
N ARG A 48 13.95 -8.21 7.90
CA ARG A 48 14.54 -7.58 6.72
C ARG A 48 14.94 -8.67 5.74
N GLN A 49 14.45 -8.58 4.51
CA GLN A 49 14.63 -9.60 3.48
C GLN A 49 15.64 -9.20 2.39
N VAL A 50 16.16 -7.98 2.45
CA VAL A 50 17.03 -7.39 1.43
C VAL A 50 18.14 -6.57 2.10
N GLU A 51 19.32 -6.59 1.51
CA GLU A 51 20.47 -5.80 1.97
C GLU A 51 20.67 -4.52 1.13
N ALA A 52 21.33 -3.52 1.72
CA ALA A 52 21.63 -2.28 1.01
C ALA A 52 22.49 -2.55 -0.24
N GLY A 53 22.11 -1.91 -1.35
CA GLY A 53 22.78 -2.09 -2.65
C GLY A 53 22.27 -3.28 -3.46
N GLN A 54 21.40 -4.13 -2.90
CA GLN A 54 20.72 -5.17 -3.65
C GLN A 54 19.62 -4.57 -4.53
N VAL A 55 19.53 -5.03 -5.78
CA VAL A 55 18.45 -4.68 -6.70
C VAL A 55 17.21 -5.50 -6.37
N VAL A 56 16.08 -4.82 -6.17
CA VAL A 56 14.77 -5.44 -5.88
C VAL A 56 13.84 -5.33 -7.08
N GLN A 57 12.92 -6.28 -7.21
CA GLN A 57 11.83 -6.23 -8.19
C GLN A 57 10.56 -5.64 -7.57
N ALA A 58 9.65 -5.14 -8.41
CA ALA A 58 8.33 -4.72 -7.95
C ALA A 58 7.60 -5.87 -7.22
N ALA A 59 6.80 -5.54 -6.21
CA ALA A 59 6.06 -6.47 -5.36
C ALA A 59 6.92 -7.46 -4.55
N GLN A 60 8.25 -7.32 -4.53
CA GLN A 60 9.11 -8.08 -3.63
C GLN A 60 9.04 -7.51 -2.21
N THR A 61 8.83 -8.37 -1.21
CA THR A 61 8.89 -7.97 0.20
C THR A 61 10.31 -7.61 0.61
N VAL A 62 10.49 -6.41 1.17
CA VAL A 62 11.78 -5.89 1.63
C VAL A 62 11.88 -5.88 3.17
N PHE A 63 10.78 -5.51 3.83
CA PHE A 63 10.65 -5.47 5.29
C PHE A 63 9.32 -6.07 5.73
N THR A 64 9.30 -6.63 6.92
CA THR A 64 8.06 -6.97 7.65
C THR A 64 7.98 -6.10 8.89
N ILE A 65 6.84 -5.47 9.10
CA ILE A 65 6.58 -4.57 10.22
C ILE A 65 5.46 -5.18 11.07
N ALA A 66 5.68 -5.26 12.37
CA ALA A 66 4.60 -5.46 13.33
C ALA A 66 4.09 -4.08 13.75
N GLU A 67 2.81 -3.80 13.45
CA GLU A 67 2.19 -2.52 13.78
C GLU A 67 2.08 -2.33 15.31
N ASP A 68 2.24 -1.09 15.75
CA ASP A 68 2.00 -0.70 17.13
C ASP A 68 0.49 -0.47 17.33
N GLY A 69 -0.13 -1.19 18.25
CA GLY A 69 -1.56 -1.04 18.52
C GLY A 69 -2.20 -2.26 19.16
N ASP A 70 -3.48 -2.44 18.87
CA ASP A 70 -4.26 -3.57 19.35
C ASP A 70 -3.67 -4.88 18.83
N ARG A 71 -3.63 -5.90 19.70
CA ARG A 71 -3.06 -7.20 19.39
C ARG A 71 -4.17 -8.22 19.28
N ASP A 72 -4.21 -8.89 18.14
CA ASP A 72 -5.10 -10.02 17.95
C ASP A 72 -4.46 -11.30 18.48
N ALA A 73 -5.22 -12.03 19.29
CA ALA A 73 -4.86 -13.35 19.75
C ALA A 73 -5.75 -14.38 19.05
N VAL A 74 -5.16 -15.16 18.14
CA VAL A 74 -5.87 -16.19 17.38
C VAL A 74 -5.53 -17.55 17.96
N PHE A 75 -6.56 -18.29 18.37
CA PHE A 75 -6.42 -19.63 18.93
C PHE A 75 -7.18 -20.64 18.08
N ASN A 76 -6.55 -21.79 17.82
CA ASN A 76 -7.25 -22.94 17.26
C ASN A 76 -7.91 -23.70 18.41
N VAL A 77 -9.22 -23.86 18.35
CA VAL A 77 -10.02 -24.57 19.37
C VAL A 77 -10.69 -25.79 18.73
N HIS A 78 -10.94 -26.83 19.53
CA HIS A 78 -11.74 -27.96 19.10
C HIS A 78 -13.20 -27.56 18.96
N GLU A 79 -13.87 -28.06 17.90
CA GLU A 79 -15.29 -27.78 17.63
C GLU A 79 -16.20 -28.12 18.82
N THR A 80 -15.89 -29.19 19.54
CA THR A 80 -16.66 -29.60 20.74
C THR A 80 -16.63 -28.56 21.85
N LEU A 81 -15.53 -27.80 21.97
CA LEU A 81 -15.43 -26.71 22.93
C LEU A 81 -16.31 -25.54 22.49
N VAL A 82 -16.33 -25.21 21.18
CA VAL A 82 -17.17 -24.15 20.62
C VAL A 82 -18.65 -24.45 20.83
N ALA A 83 -19.07 -25.68 20.56
CA ALA A 83 -20.47 -26.12 20.70
C ALA A 83 -21.00 -26.04 22.15
N GLN A 84 -20.12 -26.12 23.14
CA GLN A 84 -20.47 -26.08 24.56
C GLN A 84 -20.28 -24.69 25.18
N THR A 85 -19.70 -23.75 24.44
CA THR A 85 -19.37 -22.41 24.93
C THR A 85 -20.46 -21.42 24.52
N PRO A 86 -20.91 -20.54 25.43
CA PRO A 86 -21.87 -19.50 25.08
C PRO A 86 -21.32 -18.57 23.98
N PRO A 87 -22.18 -17.93 23.16
CA PRO A 87 -21.78 -17.17 21.96
C PRO A 87 -20.87 -15.95 22.20
N SER A 88 -20.61 -15.57 23.45
CA SER A 88 -19.63 -14.53 23.81
C SER A 88 -18.96 -14.90 25.14
N PRO A 89 -17.96 -15.81 25.10
CA PRO A 89 -17.24 -16.18 26.32
C PRO A 89 -16.28 -15.06 26.74
N ALA A 90 -16.25 -14.75 28.03
CA ALA A 90 -15.18 -13.91 28.56
C ALA A 90 -13.87 -14.73 28.61
N VAL A 91 -12.90 -14.36 27.78
CA VAL A 91 -11.59 -15.03 27.71
C VAL A 91 -10.53 -14.13 28.33
N THR A 92 -9.89 -14.59 29.39
CA THR A 92 -8.75 -13.90 30.02
C THR A 92 -7.45 -14.52 29.53
N ILE A 93 -6.58 -13.72 28.92
CA ILE A 93 -5.28 -14.14 28.41
C ILE A 93 -4.20 -13.66 29.38
N THR A 94 -3.31 -14.56 29.78
CA THR A 94 -2.15 -14.22 30.63
C THR A 94 -0.87 -14.80 30.03
N LEU A 95 0.25 -14.11 30.24
CA LEU A 95 1.56 -14.65 29.89
C LEU A 95 1.93 -15.72 30.90
N LEU A 96 2.29 -16.91 30.42
CA LEU A 96 2.87 -17.94 31.26
C LEU A 96 4.36 -17.61 31.42
N SER A 97 4.75 -17.11 32.61
CA SER A 97 6.14 -16.88 32.99
C SER A 97 6.78 -18.15 33.54
#